data_AF-A0A7Y5VRA0-F1
#
_entry.id   AF-A0A7Y5VRA0-F1
#
_cell.length_a   1.000
_cell.length_b   1.000
_cell.length_c   1.000
_cell.angle_alpha   90.00
_cell.angle_beta   90.00
_cell.angle_gamma   90.00
#
_symmetry.space_group_name_H-M   'P 1'
#
loop_
_entity.id
_entity.type
_entity.pdbx_description
1 polymer ?
#
loop_
_entity_poly.entity_id
_entity_poly.type
_entity_poly.pdbx_seq_one_letter_code
_entity_poly.pdbx_strand_id
1 'polypeptide(L)'
;MVKTINITADVPPIREMRITLPADGPVGPTDLVVVVISRKQEGSSTLGQLLQSIYFGMWRNRTDIADSCEFAAKLRTNAWHHTE
;
A
#
# COMPACT_ATOMS: atom_id res chain seq x y z
N MET A 1 -7.65 -31.09 15.85
CA MET A 1 -7.78 -29.62 16.01
C MET A 1 -6.79 -28.98 15.05
N VAL A 2 -7.25 -28.16 14.10
CA VAL A 2 -6.36 -27.51 13.13
C VAL A 2 -5.82 -26.22 13.75
N LYS A 3 -4.50 -26.07 13.81
CA LYS A 3 -3.85 -24.84 14.29
C LYS A 3 -3.10 -24.21 13.12
N THR A 4 -3.59 -23.07 12.65
CA THR A 4 -2.95 -22.30 11.58
C THR A 4 -1.91 -21.35 12.19
N ILE A 5 -0.67 -21.42 11.71
CA ILE A 5 0.43 -20.56 12.14
C ILE A 5 0.83 -19.70 10.94
N ASN A 6 0.67 -18.38 11.06
CA ASN A 6 1.05 -17.44 10.01
C ASN A 6 2.51 -17.06 10.16
N ILE A 7 3.35 -17.42 9.18
CA ILE A 7 4.77 -17.08 9.13
C ILE A 7 4.96 -16.16 7.93
N THR A 8 5.42 -14.94 8.18
CA THR A 8 5.76 -13.97 7.12
C THR A 8 7.26 -14.06 6.88
N ALA A 9 7.67 -14.48 5.69
CA ALA A 9 9.06 -14.47 5.28
C ALA A 9 9.17 -14.20 3.77
N ASP A 10 10.29 -13.63 3.36
CA ASP A 10 10.61 -13.43 1.96
C ASP A 10 11.02 -14.76 1.31
N VAL A 11 10.51 -15.02 0.12
CA VAL A 11 10.93 -16.17 -0.69
C VAL A 11 12.20 -15.78 -1.44
N PRO A 12 13.36 -16.37 -1.14
CA PRO A 12 14.61 -16.00 -1.79
C PRO A 12 14.66 -16.52 -3.23
N PRO A 13 15.54 -15.98 -4.10
CA PRO A 13 15.65 -16.42 -5.51
C PRO A 13 15.98 -17.91 -5.70
N ILE A 14 16.67 -18.50 -4.72
CA ILE A 14 16.98 -19.94 -4.68
C ILE A 14 15.75 -20.82 -4.43
N ARG A 15 14.60 -20.21 -4.05
CA ARG A 15 13.31 -20.86 -3.77
C ARG A 15 13.35 -21.91 -2.66
N GLU A 16 14.35 -21.86 -1.81
CA GLU A 16 14.45 -22.67 -0.60
C GLU A 16 14.17 -21.81 0.63
N MET A 17 13.36 -22.33 1.55
CA MET A 17 13.00 -21.63 2.79
C MET A 17 13.06 -22.61 3.97
N ARG A 18 13.81 -22.24 5.00
CA ARG A 18 13.86 -22.98 6.27
C ARG A 18 12.88 -22.34 7.24
N ILE A 19 11.90 -23.13 7.70
CA ILE A 19 10.85 -22.68 8.61
C ILE A 19 11.04 -23.38 9.95
N THR A 20 11.26 -22.60 11.00
CA THR A 20 11.27 -23.12 12.38
C THR A 20 9.87 -22.94 12.96
N LEU A 21 9.23 -24.05 13.33
CA LEU A 21 7.93 -23.99 13.99
C LEU A 21 8.10 -23.42 15.42
N PRO A 22 7.16 -22.56 15.88
CA PRO A 22 7.22 -22.01 17.22
C PRO A 22 6.95 -23.09 18.29
N ALA A 23 7.42 -22.85 19.52
CA ALA A 23 7.38 -23.82 20.60
C ALA A 23 5.95 -24.23 21.04
N ASP A 24 4.95 -23.43 20.69
CA ASP A 24 3.53 -23.70 20.94
C ASP A 24 2.87 -24.51 19.81
N GLY A 25 3.64 -24.95 18.82
CA GLY A 25 3.18 -25.81 17.73
C GLY A 25 2.91 -27.26 18.18
N PRO A 26 2.03 -27.99 17.47
CA PRO A 26 1.84 -29.42 17.72
C PRO A 26 3.13 -30.19 17.44
N VAL A 27 3.43 -31.19 18.29
CA VAL A 27 4.56 -32.11 18.12
C VAL A 27 4.02 -33.48 17.69
N GLY A 28 4.62 -34.07 16.65
CA GLY A 28 4.19 -35.35 16.07
C GLY A 28 3.83 -35.25 14.58
N PRO A 29 3.37 -36.35 13.95
CA PRO A 29 2.96 -36.34 12.55
C PRO A 29 1.90 -35.28 12.29
N THR A 30 2.25 -34.27 11.48
CA THR A 30 1.40 -33.09 11.24
C THR A 30 1.51 -32.68 9.78
N ASP A 31 0.38 -32.37 9.16
CA ASP A 31 0.32 -31.80 7.82
C ASP A 31 0.61 -30.30 7.86
N LEU A 32 1.51 -29.85 6.98
CA LEU A 32 1.87 -28.45 6.82
C LEU A 32 1.18 -27.89 5.56
N VAL A 33 0.39 -26.84 5.73
CA VAL A 33 -0.23 -26.10 4.62
C VAL A 33 0.55 -24.81 4.38
N VAL A 34 1.18 -24.69 3.22
CA VAL A 34 1.92 -23.49 2.80
C VAL A 34 1.11 -22.72 1.77
N VAL A 35 0.84 -21.44 2.05
CA VAL A 35 0.15 -20.54 1.11
C VAL A 35 1.12 -19.43 0.70
N VAL A 36 1.46 -19.39 -0.59
CA VAL A 36 2.32 -18.33 -1.14
C VAL A 36 1.43 -17.25 -1.74
N ILE A 37 1.42 -16.08 -1.11
CA ILE A 37 0.67 -14.91 -1.59
C ILE A 37 1.70 -13.91 -2.11
N SER A 38 1.66 -13.60 -3.41
CA SER A 38 2.46 -12.51 -3.96
C SER A 38 1.92 -11.18 -3.47
N ARG A 39 2.58 -10.57 -2.49
CA ARG A 39 2.33 -9.17 -2.14
C ARG A 39 2.94 -8.31 -3.23
N LYS A 40 2.12 -7.53 -3.94
CA LYS A 40 2.64 -6.44 -4.75
C LYS A 40 3.41 -5.53 -3.80
N GLN A 41 4.71 -5.36 -4.01
CA GLN A 41 5.48 -4.36 -3.27
C GLN A 41 4.70 -3.05 -3.39
N GLU A 42 4.25 -2.47 -2.29
CA GLU A 42 3.83 -1.06 -2.24
C GLU A 42 5.08 -0.19 -2.32
N GLY A 43 5.87 -0.41 -3.38
CA GLY A 43 7.03 0.39 -3.75
C GLY A 43 6.54 1.47 -4.68
N SER A 44 5.83 2.44 -4.13
CA SER A 44 5.39 3.56 -4.92
C SER A 44 5.37 4.81 -4.08
N SER A 45 6.40 5.63 -4.28
CA SER A 45 6.38 7.04 -3.91
C SER A 45 5.03 7.63 -4.31
N THR A 46 4.29 8.12 -3.32
CA THR A 46 2.99 8.79 -3.48
C THR A 46 3.07 9.90 -4.54
N LEU A 47 4.22 10.57 -4.66
CA LEU A 47 4.48 11.57 -5.68
C LEU A 47 4.64 10.97 -7.08
N GLY A 48 5.39 9.87 -7.21
CA GLY A 48 5.61 9.20 -8.49
C GLY A 48 4.32 8.64 -9.08
N GLN A 49 3.44 8.08 -8.24
CA GLN A 49 2.11 7.66 -8.65
C GLN A 49 1.19 8.82 -8.99
N LEU A 50 1.28 9.93 -8.24
CA LEU A 50 0.50 11.11 -8.57
C LEU A 50 0.90 11.66 -9.94
N LEU A 51 2.20 11.73 -10.24
CA LEU A 51 2.72 12.14 -11.56
C LEU A 51 2.20 11.29 -12.72
N GLN A 52 1.96 10.00 -12.48
CA GLN A 52 1.41 9.07 -13.47
C GLN A 52 -0.13 9.05 -13.49
N SER A 53 -0.78 9.76 -12.57
CA SER A 53 -2.23 9.82 -12.46
C SER A 53 -2.83 10.78 -13.48
N ILE A 54 -4.05 10.47 -13.94
CA ILE A 54 -4.86 11.33 -14.80
C ILE A 54 -5.13 12.71 -14.18
N TYR A 55 -5.00 12.84 -12.86
CA TYR A 55 -5.22 14.10 -12.14
C TYR A 55 -4.02 15.04 -12.21
N PHE A 56 -2.81 14.52 -12.46
CA PHE A 56 -1.63 15.36 -12.56
C PHE A 56 -1.60 16.09 -13.90
N GLY A 57 -1.53 17.42 -13.85
CA GLY A 57 -1.58 18.28 -15.05
C GLY A 57 -2.98 18.51 -15.62
N MET A 58 -4.05 17.90 -15.06
CA MET A 58 -5.44 18.15 -15.47
C MET A 58 -5.82 19.64 -15.40
N TRP A 59 -5.21 20.38 -14.48
CA TRP A 59 -5.43 21.81 -14.27
C TRP A 59 -4.74 22.70 -15.31
N ARG A 60 -3.73 22.18 -16.05
CA ARG A 60 -2.90 22.99 -16.96
C ARG A 60 -3.69 23.68 -18.07
N ASN A 61 -4.78 23.05 -18.51
CA ASN A 61 -5.59 23.53 -19.63
C ASN A 61 -6.95 24.09 -19.17
N ARG A 62 -7.18 24.23 -17.85
CA ARG A 62 -8.40 24.83 -17.31
C ARG A 62 -8.30 26.34 -17.37
N THR A 63 -9.09 26.94 -18.25
CA THR A 63 -9.16 28.41 -18.42
C THR A 63 -10.14 29.06 -17.46
N ASP A 64 -10.96 28.27 -16.77
CA ASP A 64 -11.95 28.70 -15.80
C ASP A 64 -11.36 28.88 -14.38
N ILE A 65 -10.10 28.51 -14.20
CA ILE A 65 -9.35 28.74 -12.96
C ILE A 65 -8.31 29.81 -13.24
N ALA A 66 -8.45 30.95 -12.57
CA ALA A 66 -7.43 31.99 -12.62
C ALA A 66 -6.16 31.48 -11.94
N ASP A 67 -5.02 31.54 -12.64
CA ASP A 67 -3.70 31.30 -12.05
C ASP A 67 -3.32 32.51 -11.18
N SER A 68 -3.92 32.58 -9.99
CA SER A 68 -3.70 33.66 -9.05
C SER A 68 -3.47 33.12 -7.64
N CYS A 69 -2.44 33.66 -6.98
CA CYS A 69 -2.15 33.38 -5.57
C CYS A 69 -3.36 33.70 -4.68
N GLU A 70 -4.17 34.70 -5.04
CA GLU A 70 -5.40 35.06 -4.34
C GLU A 70 -6.48 33.99 -4.46
N PHE A 71 -6.65 33.38 -5.64
CA PHE A 71 -7.61 32.28 -5.83
C PHE A 71 -7.18 31.05 -5.02
N ALA A 72 -5.90 30.70 -5.04
CA ALA A 72 -5.36 29.63 -4.21
C ALA A 72 -5.49 29.94 -2.70
N ALA A 73 -5.30 31.20 -2.27
CA ALA A 73 -5.51 31.61 -0.89
C ALA A 73 -6.99 31.46 -0.48
N LYS A 74 -7.93 31.93 -1.30
CA LYS A 74 -9.38 31.78 -1.05
C LYS A 74 -9.80 30.31 -0.97
N LEU A 75 -9.28 29.45 -1.84
CA LEU A 75 -9.57 28.01 -1.76
C LEU A 75 -9.08 27.39 -0.45
N ARG A 76 -7.88 27.75 0.03
CA ARG A 76 -7.37 27.26 1.31
C ARG A 76 -8.23 27.73 2.49
N THR A 77 -8.66 28.99 2.48
CA THR A 77 -9.57 29.53 3.51
C THR A 77 -10.92 28.82 3.47
N ASN A 78 -11.52 28.64 2.30
CA ASN A 78 -12.86 28.03 2.17
C ASN A 78 -12.85 26.51 2.44
N ALA A 79 -11.79 25.80 2.06
CA ALA A 79 -11.64 24.37 2.34
C ALA A 79 -11.55 24.09 3.85
N TRP A 80 -11.00 25.02 4.63
CA TRP A 80 -10.96 24.93 6.10
C TRP A 80 -12.34 25.05 6.76
N HIS A 81 -13.34 25.60 6.06
CA HIS A 81 -14.69 25.78 6.58
C HIS A 81 -15.67 24.66 6.20
N HIS A 82 -15.25 23.67 5.40
CA HIS A 82 -16.02 22.44 5.19
C HIS A 82 -15.62 21.39 6.24
N THR A 83 -16.05 21.62 7.48
CA THR A 83 -16.25 20.55 8.47
C THR A 83 -17.74 20.25 8.54
N GLU A 84 -18.08 19.06 8.03
CA GLU A 84 -19.35 18.31 8.13
C GLU A 84 -20.63 18.96 7.55
#